data_AF-A0A8J3SE20-F1
#
_entry.id   AF-A0A8J3SE20-F1
#
_cell.length_a   1.000
_cell.length_b   1.000
_cell.length_c   1.000
_cell.angle_alpha   90.00
_cell.angle_beta   90.00
_cell.angle_gamma   90.00
#
_symmetry.space_group_name_H-M   'P 1'
#
loop_
_entity.id
_entity.type
_entity.pdbx_description
1 polymer ?
#
loop_
_entity_poly.entity_id
_entity_poly.type
_entity_poly.pdbx_seq_one_letter_code
_entity_poly.pdbx_strand_id
1 'polypeptide(L)' 'MSEMDVNETTLEEIDDALSGEIGTEIDVETPEADAAEQHRSMQEERSAWPDRIPFDADPADAADQTREVGIDEDDYR' A
#
# COMPACT_ATOMS: atom_id res chain seq x y z
N MET A 1 5.43 7.73 25.23
CA MET A 1 6.00 7.60 23.89
C MET A 1 6.47 8.99 23.50
N SER A 2 7.74 9.21 23.18
CA SER A 2 8.20 10.52 22.70
C SER A 2 7.78 10.67 21.24
N GLU A 3 7.03 11.71 20.95
CA GLU A 3 6.73 12.16 19.60
C GLU A 3 8.04 12.73 19.01
N MET A 4 8.45 12.26 17.84
CA MET A 4 9.65 12.74 17.16
C MET A 4 9.26 13.94 16.31
N ASP A 5 9.67 15.13 16.75
CA ASP A 5 9.34 16.41 16.11
C ASP A 5 10.11 16.52 14.77
N VAL A 6 9.39 16.36 13.65
CA VAL A 6 9.94 16.56 12.30
C VAL A 6 9.74 18.01 11.91
N ASN A 7 10.83 18.71 11.59
CA ASN A 7 10.80 20.12 11.20
C ASN A 7 11.33 20.30 9.78
N GLU A 8 11.00 21.43 9.17
CA GLU A 8 11.35 21.74 7.76
C GLU A 8 12.86 21.66 7.52
N THR A 9 13.67 22.05 8.52
CA THR A 9 15.13 21.95 8.47
C THR A 9 15.65 20.53 8.44
N THR A 10 14.94 19.56 9.03
CA THR A 10 15.33 18.14 8.94
C THR A 10 15.02 17.55 7.57
N LEU A 11 14.00 18.06 6.86
CA LEU A 11 13.69 17.60 5.49
C LEU A 11 14.69 18.15 4.47
N GLU A 12 15.11 19.42 4.62
CA GLU A 12 16.12 20.03 3.75
C GLU A 12 17.50 19.37 3.90
N GLU A 13 17.90 18.99 5.12
CA GLU A 13 19.16 18.28 5.36
C GLU A 13 19.18 16.87 4.73
N ILE A 14 18.02 16.20 4.68
CA ILE A 14 17.86 14.90 4.02
C ILE A 14 17.97 15.05 2.50
N ASP A 15 17.38 16.10 1.91
CA ASP A 15 17.42 16.36 0.46
C ASP A 15 18.83 16.70 -0.05
N ASP A 16 19.59 17.50 0.71
CA ASP A 16 20.99 17.82 0.40
C ASP A 16 21.90 16.57 0.52
N ALA A 17 21.68 15.75 1.55
CA ALA A 17 22.38 14.48 1.73
C ALA A 17 22.07 13.47 0.61
N LEU A 18 20.83 13.46 0.09
CA LEU A 18 20.43 12.61 -1.03
C LEU A 18 20.98 13.14 -2.36
N SER A 19 20.94 14.46 -2.57
CA SER A 19 21.44 15.12 -3.78
C SER A 19 22.95 14.98 -3.97
N GLY A 20 23.74 14.95 -2.88
CA GLY A 20 25.19 14.76 -2.93
C GLY A 20 25.64 13.35 -3.34
N GLU A 21 24.82 12.33 -3.11
CA GLU A 21 25.11 10.92 -3.46
C GLU A 21 24.56 10.55 -4.86
N ILE A 22 23.51 11.22 -5.32
CA ILE A 22 22.79 10.94 -6.59
C ILE A 22 23.06 12.06 -7.62
N GLY A 23 24.31 12.56 -7.68
CA GLY A 23 24.71 13.72 -8.51
C GLY A 23 24.73 13.52 -10.03
N THR A 24 24.20 12.42 -10.54
CA THR A 24 23.85 12.23 -11.95
C THR A 24 22.36 11.99 -11.99
N GLU A 25 21.61 12.73 -12.80
CA GLU A 25 20.22 12.41 -13.13
C GLU A 25 20.21 10.99 -13.71
N ILE A 26 20.06 9.98 -12.85
CA ILE A 26 19.84 8.61 -13.25
C ILE A 26 18.43 8.66 -13.81
N ASP A 27 18.29 8.33 -15.10
CA ASP A 27 17.00 8.08 -15.70
C ASP A 27 16.45 6.81 -15.04
N VAL A 28 15.82 6.99 -13.86
CA VAL A 28 15.23 5.91 -13.05
C VAL A 28 13.85 5.61 -13.61
N GLU A 29 13.80 5.26 -14.90
CA GLU A 29 12.59 4.68 -15.46
C GLU A 29 12.41 3.27 -14.90
N THR A 30 11.19 2.97 -14.45
CA THR A 30 10.80 1.62 -14.08
C THR A 30 10.84 0.74 -15.34
N PRO A 31 11.38 -0.50 -15.30
CA PRO A 31 11.39 -1.39 -16.46
C PRO A 31 10.00 -1.53 -17.11
N GLU A 32 9.98 -1.71 -18.45
CA GLU A 32 8.72 -1.82 -19.21
C GLU A 32 7.78 -2.92 -18.68
N ALA A 33 8.36 -4.01 -18.16
CA ALA A 33 7.60 -5.11 -17.56
C ALA A 33 6.86 -4.68 -16.29
N ASP A 34 7.53 -3.98 -15.38
CA ASP A 34 6.94 -3.46 -14.14
C ASP A 34 5.84 -2.43 -14.47
N ALA A 35 6.09 -1.53 -15.43
CA ALA A 35 5.09 -0.57 -15.88
C ALA A 35 3.85 -1.27 -16.46
N ALA A 36 4.04 -2.33 -17.25
CA ALA A 36 2.93 -3.12 -17.79
C ALA A 36 2.10 -3.83 -16.69
N GLU A 37 2.74 -4.25 -15.60
CA GLU A 37 2.04 -4.82 -14.45
C GLU A 37 1.23 -3.77 -13.69
N GLN A 38 1.78 -2.55 -13.51
CA GLN A 38 1.05 -1.44 -12.86
C GLN A 38 -0.15 -0.98 -13.68
N HIS A 39 -0.06 -1.05 -15.02
CA HIS A 39 -1.15 -0.70 -15.93
C HIS A 39 -2.18 -1.82 -16.10
N ARG A 40 -1.94 -3.00 -15.54
CA ARG A 40 -2.87 -4.12 -15.63
C ARG A 40 -4.13 -3.80 -14.81
N SER A 41 -5.29 -3.83 -15.46
CA SER A 41 -6.57 -3.75 -14.76
C SER A 41 -6.67 -4.93 -13.78
N MET A 42 -6.75 -4.63 -12.49
CA MET A 42 -7.10 -5.63 -11.49
C MET A 42 -8.54 -6.08 -11.76
N GLN A 43 -8.78 -7.40 -11.83
CA GLN A 43 -10.14 -7.91 -11.72
C GLN A 43 -10.62 -7.60 -10.31
N GLU A 44 -11.42 -6.56 -10.24
CA GLU A 44 -11.97 -6.07 -9.00
C GLU A 44 -13.06 -7.03 -8.54
N GLU A 45 -12.69 -8.03 -7.75
CA GLU A 45 -13.60 -8.54 -6.72
C GLU A 45 -13.72 -7.44 -5.66
N ARG A 46 -14.35 -6.31 -6.02
CA ARG A 46 -14.63 -5.25 -5.05
C ARG A 46 -15.69 -5.75 -4.10
N SER A 47 -15.26 -6.32 -2.99
CA SER A 47 -16.02 -6.07 -1.77
C SER A 47 -15.94 -4.56 -1.51
N ALA A 48 -17.09 -3.90 -1.43
CA ALA A 48 -17.13 -2.48 -1.10
C ALA A 48 -16.47 -2.28 0.28
N TRP A 49 -15.63 -1.26 0.42
CA TRP A 49 -15.11 -0.92 1.73
C TRP A 49 -16.26 -0.69 2.72
N PRO A 50 -16.21 -1.28 3.93
CA PRO A 50 -17.25 -1.07 4.91
C PRO A 50 -17.34 0.41 5.27
N ASP A 51 -18.56 0.94 5.35
CA ASP A 51 -18.85 2.34 5.70
C ASP A 51 -18.29 2.73 7.08
N ARG A 52 -18.07 1.73 7.94
CA ARG A 52 -17.50 1.90 9.27
C ARG A 52 -16.61 0.71 9.64
N ILE A 53 -15.37 1.02 10.05
CA ILE A 53 -14.44 0.06 10.66
C ILE A 53 -14.45 0.29 12.19
N PRO A 54 -14.73 -0.74 13.01
CA PRO A 54 -14.62 -0.63 14.46
C PRO A 54 -13.16 -0.34 14.86
N PHE A 55 -12.94 0.57 15.81
CA PHE A 55 -11.59 0.91 16.27
C PHE A 55 -10.85 -0.25 16.95
N ASP A 56 -11.60 -1.18 17.54
CA ASP A 56 -11.06 -2.34 18.24
C ASP A 56 -10.92 -3.58 17.34
N ALA A 57 -11.36 -3.50 16.08
CA ALA A 57 -11.23 -4.60 15.12
C ALA A 57 -9.86 -4.58 14.45
N ASP A 58 -9.30 -5.77 14.21
CA ASP A 58 -8.12 -5.89 13.37
C ASP A 58 -8.47 -5.41 11.94
N PRO A 59 -7.63 -4.57 11.30
CA PRO A 59 -7.93 -4.03 9.98
C PRO A 59 -8.12 -5.11 8.90
N ALA A 60 -7.40 -6.24 9.00
CA ALA A 60 -7.54 -7.34 8.06
C ALA A 60 -8.86 -8.08 8.28
N ASP A 61 -9.25 -8.31 9.55
CA ASP A 61 -10.54 -8.90 9.89
C ASP A 61 -11.70 -8.03 9.38
N ALA A 62 -11.65 -6.71 9.62
CA ALA A 62 -12.68 -5.77 9.20
C ALA A 62 -12.89 -5.70 7.68
N ALA A 63 -11.84 -5.90 6.90
CA ALA A 63 -11.91 -5.90 5.44
C ALA A 63 -12.52 -7.20 4.87
N ASP A 64 -12.36 -8.33 5.54
CA ASP A 64 -12.86 -9.64 5.08
C ASP A 64 -14.32 -9.90 5.52
N GLN A 65 -14.86 -9.13 6.46
CA GLN A 65 -16.23 -9.31 7.00
C GLN A 65 -17.35 -9.32 5.94
N THR A 66 -17.20 -8.60 4.83
CA THR A 66 -18.22 -8.52 3.78
C THR A 66 -17.98 -9.49 2.64
N ARG A 67 -16.90 -10.27 2.71
CA ARG A 67 -16.56 -11.22 1.67
C ARG A 67 -17.47 -12.44 1.77
N GLU A 68 -18.18 -12.74 0.69
CA GLU A 68 -18.98 -13.96 0.60
C GLU A 68 -18.02 -15.14 0.46
N VAL A 69 -17.93 -15.96 1.51
CA VAL A 69 -17.17 -17.21 1.45
C VAL A 69 -18.04 -18.25 0.75
N GLY A 70 -17.64 -18.64 -0.45
CA GLY A 70 -18.24 -19.76 -1.16
C GLY A 70 -18.04 -21.04 -0.37
N ILE A 71 -19.07 -21.49 0.35
CA ILE A 71 -19.11 -22.80 1.00
C ILE A 71 -19.54 -23.82 -0.06
N ASP A 72 -18.59 -24.61 -0.54
CA ASP A 72 -18.88 -25.75 -1.42
C ASP A 72 -19.17 -27.00 -0.58
N GLU A 73 -20.36 -27.57 -0.75
CA GLU A 73 -20.81 -28.72 0.03
C GLU A 73 -19.99 -29.99 -0.27
N ASP A 74 -19.26 -30.05 -1.39
CA ASP A 74 -18.37 -31.16 -1.73
C ASP A 74 -16.99 -31.08 -1.05
N ASP A 75 -16.61 -29.94 -0.44
CA ASP A 75 -15.32 -29.76 0.26
C ASP A 75 -15.28 -30.44 1.64
N TYR A 76 -16.43 -30.81 2.21
CA TYR A 76 -16.54 -31.48 3.50
C TYR A 76 -16.91 -32.96 3.34
N ARG A 77 -15.97 -33.81 2.88
CA ARG A 77 -16.18 -35.26 2.77
C ARG A 77 -15.21 -36.09 3.60
#